data_AF-S4RQ45-F1
#
_entry.id   AF-S4RQ45-F1
#
_cell.length_a   1.000
_cell.length_b   1.000
_cell.length_c   1.000
_cell.angle_alpha   90.00
_cell.angle_beta   90.00
_cell.angle_gamma   90.00
#
_symmetry.space_group_name_H-M   'P 1'
#
loop_
_entity.id
_entity.type
_entity.pdbx_description
1 polymer ?
#
loop_
_entity_poly.entity_id
_entity_poly.type
_entity_poly.pdbx_seq_one_letter_code
_entity_poly.pdbx_strand_id
1 'polypeptide(L)'
;LPRLEDLLFDAIAEGQDKIPVVKFITALKATGLRTSDPRLKDSMDALRKTVQTAADGVVLDKMLFRKCMGSNIVLLTQAFRRKFVIPDFENFTAQMDRIHENARGLTWGKVADYIPQLAKFSPDLWGVSMCTVDGQRHSIGDTKIPFCLQSCVKPLKYSVAVNELGTQHVHRYVGKEPSGLRFNTLSLNEENKPHNPMVNAGAIVITSLIK
;
A
#
# COMPACT_ATOMS: atom_id res chain seq x y z
N LEU A 1 28.52 -23.30 2.80
CA LEU A 1 27.83 -22.10 3.31
C LEU A 1 26.49 -22.52 3.89
N PRO A 2 26.07 -22.02 5.07
CA PRO A 2 24.75 -22.33 5.61
C PRO A 2 23.65 -21.82 4.67
N ARG A 3 22.54 -22.56 4.57
CA ARG A 3 21.41 -22.19 3.73
C ARG A 3 20.68 -20.98 4.35
N LEU A 4 20.15 -20.10 3.51
CA LEU A 4 19.52 -18.85 3.97
C LEU A 4 18.28 -19.14 4.83
N GLU A 5 17.54 -20.19 4.48
CA GLU A 5 16.39 -20.71 5.21
C GLU A 5 16.76 -21.11 6.64
N ASP A 6 17.94 -21.71 6.84
CA ASP A 6 18.39 -22.15 8.17
C ASP A 6 18.76 -20.96 9.05
N LEU A 7 19.47 -19.98 8.48
CA LEU A 7 19.82 -18.76 9.20
C LEU A 7 18.55 -18.00 9.61
N LEU A 8 17.55 -17.94 8.74
CA LEU A 8 16.27 -17.32 9.04
C LEU A 8 15.50 -18.11 10.11
N PHE A 9 15.49 -19.44 10.01
CA PHE A 9 14.89 -20.30 11.02
C PHE A 9 15.51 -20.03 12.40
N ASP A 10 16.84 -20.08 12.49
CA ASP A 10 17.58 -19.91 13.74
C ASP A 10 17.32 -18.52 14.36
N ALA A 11 17.19 -17.48 13.52
CA ALA A 11 16.84 -16.13 13.96
C ALA A 11 15.43 -16.02 14.57
N ILE A 12 14.46 -16.80 14.09
CA ILE A 12 13.06 -16.77 14.58
C ILE A 12 12.88 -17.75 15.75
N ALA A 13 13.60 -18.87 15.73
CA ALA A 13 13.49 -19.93 16.71
C ALA A 13 14.12 -19.56 18.06
N GLU A 14 15.05 -18.58 18.09
CA GLU A 14 15.68 -18.08 19.31
C GLU A 14 16.30 -19.21 20.16
N GLY A 15 16.96 -20.15 19.49
CA GLY A 15 17.62 -21.30 20.11
C GLY A 15 16.72 -22.53 20.33
N GLN A 16 15.46 -22.50 19.91
CA GLN A 16 14.57 -23.68 19.92
C GLN A 16 14.71 -24.51 18.64
N ASP A 17 14.43 -25.81 18.73
CA ASP A 17 14.48 -26.72 17.56
C ASP A 17 13.23 -26.62 16.67
N LYS A 18 12.19 -25.94 17.13
CA LYS A 18 10.90 -25.82 16.44
C LYS A 18 10.29 -24.44 16.64
N ILE A 19 9.56 -23.96 15.62
CA ILE A 19 8.86 -22.68 15.64
C ILE A 19 7.35 -22.94 15.59
N PRO A 20 6.57 -22.54 16.61
CA PRO A 20 5.11 -22.54 16.50
C PRO A 20 4.66 -21.67 15.32
N VAL A 21 3.76 -22.15 14.48
CA VAL A 21 3.28 -21.39 13.31
C VAL A 21 2.72 -20.03 13.71
N VAL A 22 2.04 -19.94 14.85
CA VAL A 22 1.53 -18.68 15.40
C VAL A 22 2.66 -17.69 15.67
N LYS A 23 3.80 -18.14 16.26
CA LYS A 23 4.99 -17.30 16.50
C LYS A 23 5.52 -16.74 15.18
N PHE A 24 5.65 -17.60 14.17
CA PHE A 24 6.10 -17.17 12.84
C PHE A 24 5.18 -16.12 12.21
N ILE A 25 3.86 -16.35 12.23
CA ILE A 25 2.89 -15.41 11.65
C ILE A 25 2.87 -14.07 12.41
N THR A 26 2.98 -14.09 13.73
CA THR A 26 3.09 -12.87 14.55
C THR A 26 4.35 -12.11 14.20
N ALA A 27 5.50 -12.78 14.14
CA ALA A 27 6.77 -12.14 13.80
C ALA A 27 6.77 -11.60 12.36
N LEU A 28 6.14 -12.31 11.40
CA LEU A 28 5.94 -11.81 10.04
C LEU A 28 5.09 -10.54 10.02
N LYS A 29 4.00 -10.48 10.78
CA LYS A 29 3.15 -9.28 10.87
C LYS A 29 3.87 -8.09 11.50
N ALA A 30 4.75 -8.32 12.48
CA ALA A 30 5.58 -7.28 13.09
C ALA A 30 6.51 -6.59 12.07
N THR A 31 6.90 -7.28 10.98
CA THR A 31 7.64 -6.65 9.88
C THR A 31 6.78 -5.68 9.04
N GLY A 32 5.46 -5.67 9.23
CA GLY A 32 4.49 -4.92 8.45
C GLY A 32 3.93 -5.67 7.24
N LEU A 33 4.48 -6.82 6.87
CA LEU A 33 3.89 -7.66 5.82
C LEU A 33 2.57 -8.28 6.28
N ARG A 34 1.66 -8.48 5.31
CA ARG A 34 0.41 -9.22 5.54
C ARG A 34 0.54 -10.63 5.00
N THR A 35 -0.11 -11.59 5.65
CA THR A 35 -0.19 -12.98 5.14
C THR A 35 -0.93 -13.10 3.81
N SER A 36 -1.64 -12.05 3.39
CA SER A 36 -2.28 -11.94 2.09
C SER A 36 -1.39 -11.28 1.04
N ASP A 37 -0.11 -11.01 1.31
CA ASP A 37 0.82 -10.46 0.31
C ASP A 37 0.94 -11.45 -0.86
N PRO A 38 0.66 -11.03 -2.11
CA PRO A 38 0.74 -11.92 -3.27
C PRO A 38 2.13 -12.56 -3.44
N ARG A 39 3.20 -11.87 -3.01
CA ARG A 39 4.58 -12.38 -3.08
C ARG A 39 4.87 -13.46 -2.05
N LEU A 40 4.01 -13.65 -1.06
CA LEU A 40 4.09 -14.72 -0.06
C LEU A 40 3.14 -15.88 -0.34
N LYS A 41 2.41 -15.85 -1.46
CA LYS A 41 1.34 -16.81 -1.75
C LYS A 41 1.82 -18.26 -1.64
N ASP A 42 2.94 -18.60 -2.28
CA ASP A 42 3.45 -19.97 -2.30
C ASP A 42 3.82 -20.46 -0.90
N SER A 43 4.49 -19.61 -0.11
CA SER A 43 4.81 -19.95 1.28
C SER A 43 3.59 -20.09 2.16
N MET A 44 2.58 -19.24 1.99
CA MET A 44 1.34 -19.32 2.75
C MET A 44 0.49 -20.53 2.36
N ASP A 45 0.46 -20.90 1.08
CA ASP A 45 -0.23 -22.09 0.60
C ASP A 45 0.46 -23.37 1.08
N ALA A 46 1.80 -23.42 1.05
CA ALA A 46 2.57 -24.53 1.60
C ALA A 46 2.34 -24.69 3.11
N LEU A 47 2.35 -23.57 3.84
CA LEU A 47 2.08 -23.54 5.27
C LEU A 47 0.66 -24.04 5.60
N ARG A 48 -0.35 -23.60 4.86
CA ARG A 48 -1.75 -24.06 5.03
C ARG A 48 -1.88 -25.57 4.82
N LYS A 49 -1.26 -26.11 3.76
CA LYS A 49 -1.26 -27.56 3.49
C LYS A 49 -0.65 -28.34 4.66
N THR A 50 0.48 -27.87 5.18
CA THR A 50 1.13 -28.49 6.35
C THR A 50 0.25 -28.42 7.61
N VAL A 51 -0.43 -27.30 7.83
CA VAL A 51 -1.33 -27.12 8.98
C VAL A 51 -2.53 -28.07 8.92
N GLN A 52 -3.12 -28.27 7.74
CA GLN A 52 -4.27 -29.16 7.54
C GLN A 52 -3.95 -30.63 7.79
N THR A 53 -2.68 -31.04 7.66
CA THR A 53 -2.26 -32.43 7.85
C THR A 53 -1.87 -32.78 9.28
N ALA A 54 -1.82 -31.81 10.20
CA ALA A 54 -1.40 -32.02 11.59
C ALA A 54 -2.60 -32.04 12.54
N ALA A 55 -2.63 -33.00 13.47
CA ALA A 55 -3.77 -33.23 14.36
C ALA A 55 -3.84 -32.27 15.57
N ASP A 56 -2.77 -31.57 15.92
CA ASP A 56 -2.76 -30.52 16.96
C ASP A 56 -1.52 -29.63 16.82
N GLY A 57 -1.66 -28.33 17.10
CA GLY A 57 -0.56 -27.37 17.29
C GLY A 57 0.62 -27.47 16.31
N VAL A 58 0.51 -26.82 15.15
CA VAL A 58 1.55 -26.96 14.11
C VAL A 58 2.83 -26.23 14.52
N VAL A 59 3.89 -27.01 14.64
CA VAL A 59 5.26 -26.56 14.84
C VAL A 59 6.07 -26.82 13.56
N LEU A 60 6.90 -25.87 13.18
CA LEU A 60 7.81 -25.97 12.05
C LEU A 60 9.18 -26.39 12.58
N ASP A 61 9.66 -27.55 12.17
CA ASP A 61 11.10 -27.86 12.28
C ASP A 61 11.87 -27.24 11.08
N LYS A 62 13.20 -27.37 11.07
CA LYS A 62 14.03 -26.83 9.98
C LYS A 62 13.64 -27.37 8.60
N MET A 63 13.26 -28.64 8.49
CA MET A 63 12.92 -29.25 7.20
C MET A 63 11.58 -28.69 6.68
N LEU A 64 10.58 -28.62 7.54
CA LEU A 64 9.26 -28.10 7.23
C LEU A 64 9.32 -26.59 6.94
N PHE A 65 10.12 -25.85 7.69
CA PHE A 65 10.36 -24.43 7.45
C PHE A 65 10.99 -24.19 6.08
N ARG A 66 12.04 -24.92 5.72
CA ARG A 66 12.64 -24.85 4.36
C ARG A 66 11.60 -25.12 3.27
N LYS A 67 10.80 -26.18 3.45
CA LYS A 67 9.75 -26.55 2.50
C LYS A 67 8.70 -25.46 2.32
N CYS A 68 8.31 -24.80 3.41
CA CYS A 68 7.28 -23.76 3.35
C CYS A 68 7.86 -22.43 2.88
N MET A 69 9.03 -22.01 3.35
CA MET A 69 9.55 -20.66 3.15
C MET A 69 10.47 -20.51 1.94
N GLY A 70 10.94 -21.61 1.35
CA GLY A 70 11.94 -21.61 0.28
C GLY A 70 11.57 -20.72 -0.93
N SER A 71 10.33 -20.81 -1.42
CA SER A 71 9.88 -20.04 -2.59
C SER A 71 9.93 -18.52 -2.38
N ASN A 72 9.88 -18.05 -1.13
CA ASN A 72 9.80 -16.63 -0.80
C ASN A 72 10.93 -16.18 0.15
N ILE A 73 12.02 -16.97 0.24
CA ILE A 73 13.07 -16.78 1.24
C ILE A 73 13.78 -15.42 1.13
N VAL A 74 13.94 -14.88 -0.07
CA VAL A 74 14.60 -13.58 -0.28
C VAL A 74 13.81 -12.44 0.37
N LEU A 75 12.50 -12.37 0.13
CA LEU A 75 11.62 -11.36 0.71
C LEU A 75 11.54 -11.51 2.24
N LEU A 76 11.36 -12.75 2.71
CA LEU A 76 11.32 -13.04 4.15
C LEU A 76 12.63 -12.65 4.83
N THR A 77 13.77 -12.94 4.21
CA THR A 77 15.08 -12.54 4.72
C THR A 77 15.19 -11.02 4.83
N GLN A 78 14.74 -10.27 3.81
CA GLN A 78 14.74 -8.81 3.87
C GLN A 78 13.87 -8.30 5.03
N ALA A 79 12.68 -8.89 5.20
CA ALA A 79 11.75 -8.53 6.27
C ALA A 79 12.37 -8.75 7.66
N PHE A 80 12.80 -9.97 7.95
CA PHE A 80 13.30 -10.36 9.27
C PHE A 80 14.68 -9.78 9.60
N ARG A 81 15.49 -9.45 8.59
CA ARG A 81 16.79 -8.76 8.79
C ARG A 81 16.64 -7.23 8.82
N ARG A 82 15.42 -6.71 8.93
CA ARG A 82 15.12 -5.28 9.02
C ARG A 82 15.72 -4.48 7.84
N LYS A 83 15.64 -5.05 6.64
CA LYS A 83 16.13 -4.44 5.39
C LYS A 83 15.06 -3.69 4.60
N PHE A 84 13.82 -3.68 5.08
CA PHE A 84 12.79 -2.81 4.53
C PHE A 84 13.07 -1.35 4.84
N VAL A 85 12.50 -0.48 4.02
CA VAL A 85 12.61 0.97 4.04
C VAL A 85 12.21 1.56 5.39
N ILE A 86 11.29 0.90 6.11
CA ILE A 86 11.00 1.18 7.53
C ILE A 86 11.38 -0.05 8.36
N PRO A 87 12.59 -0.08 8.94
CA PRO A 87 13.09 -1.22 9.74
C PRO A 87 12.25 -1.53 10.99
N ASP A 88 11.81 -0.50 11.71
CA ASP A 88 11.01 -0.60 12.93
C ASP A 88 9.56 -0.18 12.65
N PHE A 89 8.84 -1.08 11.98
CA PHE A 89 7.49 -0.80 11.51
C PHE A 89 6.48 -0.68 12.66
N GLU A 90 6.63 -1.45 13.73
CA GLU A 90 5.73 -1.40 14.90
C GLU A 90 5.76 -0.01 15.55
N ASN A 91 6.95 0.53 15.84
CA ASN A 91 7.09 1.87 16.39
C ASN A 91 6.56 2.93 15.43
N PHE A 92 6.84 2.81 14.13
CA PHE A 92 6.28 3.72 13.12
C PHE A 92 4.74 3.69 13.12
N THR A 93 4.12 2.52 13.15
CA THR A 93 2.65 2.41 13.18
C THR A 93 2.04 2.99 14.45
N ALA A 94 2.70 2.81 15.61
CA ALA A 94 2.27 3.43 16.86
C ALA A 94 2.30 4.96 16.80
N GLN A 95 3.27 5.56 16.09
CA GLN A 95 3.28 7.00 15.84
C GLN A 95 2.14 7.44 14.91
N MET A 96 1.85 6.64 13.88
CA MET A 96 0.75 6.91 12.96
C MET A 96 -0.61 6.79 13.63
N ASP A 97 -0.78 5.88 14.59
CA ASP A 97 -1.98 5.78 15.43
C ASP A 97 -2.19 7.07 16.24
N ARG A 98 -1.12 7.63 16.83
CA ARG A 98 -1.18 8.90 17.56
C ARG A 98 -1.53 10.08 16.64
N ILE A 99 -0.95 10.13 15.44
CA ILE A 99 -1.27 11.18 14.45
C ILE A 99 -2.73 11.07 14.02
N HIS A 100 -3.20 9.85 13.76
CA HIS A 100 -4.60 9.60 13.42
C HIS A 100 -5.54 10.11 14.51
N GLU A 101 -5.27 9.79 15.78
CA GLU A 101 -6.11 10.22 16.90
C GLU A 101 -6.09 11.74 17.09
N ASN A 102 -4.92 12.37 17.00
CA ASN A 102 -4.80 13.83 17.07
C ASN A 102 -5.60 14.52 15.95
N ALA A 103 -5.53 14.00 14.72
CA ALA A 103 -6.25 14.54 13.58
C ALA A 103 -7.76 14.27 13.66
N ARG A 104 -8.17 13.16 14.26
CA ARG A 104 -9.59 12.79 14.46
C ARG A 104 -10.35 13.83 15.29
N GLY A 105 -9.66 14.52 16.22
CA GLY A 105 -10.25 15.59 17.01
C GLY A 105 -10.61 16.86 16.22
N LEU A 106 -10.22 16.96 14.95
CA LEU A 106 -10.52 18.10 14.09
C LEU A 106 -11.88 17.92 13.40
N THR A 107 -12.93 18.49 13.98
CA THR A 107 -14.32 18.33 13.51
C THR A 107 -14.84 19.46 12.60
N TRP A 108 -13.95 20.34 12.14
CA TRP A 108 -14.30 21.44 11.25
C TRP A 108 -14.32 21.01 9.78
N GLY A 109 -15.01 21.79 8.94
CA GLY A 109 -15.19 21.50 7.51
C GLY A 109 -16.66 21.28 7.14
N LYS A 110 -16.92 21.03 5.86
CA LYS A 110 -18.26 20.73 5.35
C LYS A 110 -18.17 19.60 4.34
N VAL A 111 -19.02 18.58 4.50
CA VAL A 111 -19.19 17.52 3.50
C VAL A 111 -19.61 18.15 2.17
N ALA A 112 -19.01 17.70 1.08
CA ALA A 112 -19.38 18.14 -0.26
C ALA A 112 -20.84 17.74 -0.56
N ASP A 113 -21.71 18.74 -0.74
CA ASP A 113 -23.16 18.56 -0.90
C ASP A 113 -23.68 18.86 -2.31
N TYR A 114 -22.82 19.33 -3.21
CA TYR A 114 -23.17 19.62 -4.61
C TYR A 114 -23.45 18.36 -5.46
N ILE A 115 -23.02 17.17 -4.99
CA ILE A 115 -23.38 15.86 -5.56
C ILE A 115 -24.14 15.07 -4.49
N PRO A 116 -25.40 14.67 -4.71
CA PRO A 116 -26.21 13.98 -3.71
C PRO A 116 -25.58 12.71 -3.13
N GLN A 117 -24.78 11.99 -3.91
CA GLN A 117 -24.06 10.80 -3.48
C GLN A 117 -22.93 11.11 -2.48
N LEU A 118 -22.30 12.29 -2.58
CA LEU A 118 -21.27 12.73 -1.64
C LEU A 118 -21.89 13.22 -0.33
N ALA A 119 -23.06 13.86 -0.39
CA ALA A 119 -23.81 14.34 0.78
C ALA A 119 -24.25 13.21 1.74
N LYS A 120 -24.25 11.95 1.28
CA LYS A 120 -24.66 10.79 2.09
C LYS A 120 -23.60 10.34 3.10
N PHE A 121 -22.35 10.77 2.96
CA PHE A 121 -21.27 10.34 3.85
C PHE A 121 -21.33 11.10 5.18
N SER A 122 -21.14 10.37 6.28
CA SER A 122 -21.04 10.98 7.61
C SER A 122 -19.75 11.81 7.71
N PRO A 123 -19.79 13.02 8.31
CA PRO A 123 -18.59 13.82 8.58
C PRO A 123 -17.63 13.15 9.58
N ASP A 124 -18.11 12.16 10.34
CA ASP A 124 -17.33 11.47 11.37
C ASP A 124 -16.44 10.34 10.81
N LEU A 125 -16.53 10.06 9.51
CA LEU A 125 -15.72 9.03 8.86
C LEU A 125 -14.26 9.49 8.73
N TRP A 126 -13.35 8.74 9.33
CA TRP A 126 -11.92 9.04 9.29
C TRP A 126 -11.10 7.76 9.15
N GLY A 127 -10.29 7.69 8.08
CA GLY A 127 -9.51 6.51 7.77
C GLY A 127 -8.15 6.85 7.18
N VAL A 128 -7.11 6.22 7.70
CA VAL A 128 -5.73 6.36 7.22
C VAL A 128 -5.18 4.98 6.87
N SER A 129 -4.70 4.82 5.64
CA SER A 129 -4.04 3.59 5.20
C SER A 129 -2.69 3.89 4.57
N MET A 130 -1.71 3.03 4.86
CA MET A 130 -0.35 3.15 4.37
C MET A 130 0.11 1.87 3.71
N CYS A 131 0.94 2.00 2.67
CA CYS A 131 1.67 0.92 2.03
C CYS A 131 3.06 1.45 1.68
N THR A 132 4.12 0.83 2.22
CA THR A 132 5.50 1.17 1.84
C THR A 132 5.86 0.55 0.49
N VAL A 133 6.95 1.01 -0.11
CA VAL A 133 7.49 0.43 -1.36
C VAL A 133 7.87 -1.04 -1.21
N ASP A 134 8.18 -1.49 0.01
CA ASP A 134 8.47 -2.90 0.30
C ASP A 134 7.21 -3.73 0.58
N GLY A 135 6.03 -3.11 0.59
CA GLY A 135 4.75 -3.77 0.84
C GLY A 135 4.36 -3.90 2.32
N GLN A 136 5.03 -3.17 3.22
CA GLN A 136 4.60 -3.08 4.63
C GLN A 136 3.32 -2.24 4.70
N ARG A 137 2.32 -2.69 5.47
CA ARG A 137 0.97 -2.09 5.43
C ARG A 137 0.35 -1.94 6.81
N HIS A 138 -0.18 -0.76 7.08
CA HIS A 138 -0.95 -0.45 8.28
C HIS A 138 -2.18 0.38 7.92
N SER A 139 -3.27 0.22 8.68
CA SER A 139 -4.56 0.85 8.41
C SER A 139 -5.27 1.15 9.74
N ILE A 140 -5.82 2.36 9.89
CA ILE A 140 -6.39 2.89 11.13
C ILE A 140 -7.71 3.60 10.79
N GLY A 141 -8.78 3.33 11.56
CA GLY A 141 -10.10 3.91 11.33
C GLY A 141 -10.86 3.28 10.15
N ASP A 142 -11.69 4.08 9.47
CA ASP A 142 -12.70 3.68 8.49
C ASP A 142 -12.14 3.31 7.10
N THR A 143 -11.03 2.59 7.06
CA THR A 143 -10.23 2.32 5.84
C THR A 143 -10.84 1.34 4.84
N LYS A 144 -11.93 0.67 5.21
CA LYS A 144 -12.60 -0.33 4.36
C LYS A 144 -13.91 0.20 3.75
N ILE A 145 -14.27 1.46 4.05
CA ILE A 145 -15.45 2.09 3.46
C ILE A 145 -15.08 2.59 2.06
N PRO A 146 -15.74 2.10 1.00
CA PRO A 146 -15.47 2.57 -0.35
C PRO A 146 -16.00 3.99 -0.56
N PHE A 147 -15.23 4.81 -1.26
CA PHE A 147 -15.64 6.15 -1.70
C PHE A 147 -15.09 6.44 -3.10
N CYS A 148 -15.69 7.38 -3.82
CA CYS A 148 -15.24 7.76 -5.15
C CYS A 148 -13.91 8.51 -5.09
N LEU A 149 -12.94 8.17 -5.95
CA LEU A 149 -11.63 8.84 -5.99
C LEU A 149 -11.70 10.34 -6.32
N GLN A 150 -12.73 10.78 -7.05
CA GLN A 150 -12.86 12.17 -7.50
C GLN A 150 -11.56 12.65 -8.19
N SER A 151 -11.11 13.88 -7.91
CA SER A 151 -9.88 14.44 -8.49
C SER A 151 -8.61 13.65 -8.18
N CYS A 152 -8.58 12.76 -7.21
CA CYS A 152 -7.42 11.89 -6.93
C CYS A 152 -7.12 10.92 -8.09
N VAL A 153 -8.07 10.72 -9.02
CA VAL A 153 -7.85 9.89 -10.23
C VAL A 153 -6.97 10.57 -11.30
N LYS A 154 -6.88 11.91 -11.28
CA LYS A 154 -6.17 12.70 -12.31
C LYS A 154 -4.70 12.29 -12.48
N PRO A 155 -3.87 12.18 -11.42
CA PRO A 155 -2.49 11.72 -11.57
C PRO A 155 -2.40 10.29 -12.12
N LEU A 156 -3.32 9.39 -11.75
CA LEU A 156 -3.32 8.02 -12.27
C LEU A 156 -3.55 7.99 -13.79
N LYS A 157 -4.55 8.74 -14.27
CA LYS A 157 -4.80 8.86 -15.72
C LYS A 157 -3.62 9.46 -16.46
N TYR A 158 -3.00 10.50 -15.90
CA TYR A 158 -1.81 11.11 -16.48
C TYR A 158 -0.66 10.10 -16.59
N SER A 159 -0.39 9.32 -15.54
CA SER A 159 0.62 8.26 -15.57
C SER A 159 0.33 7.22 -16.66
N VAL A 160 -0.92 6.80 -16.84
CA VAL A 160 -1.33 5.87 -17.92
C VAL A 160 -1.04 6.49 -19.30
N ALA A 161 -1.50 7.73 -19.54
CA ALA A 161 -1.28 8.39 -20.83
C ALA A 161 0.21 8.57 -21.16
N VAL A 162 1.03 8.94 -20.17
CA VAL A 162 2.49 9.07 -20.36
C VAL A 162 3.14 7.71 -20.58
N ASN A 163 2.71 6.66 -19.88
CA ASN A 163 3.22 5.31 -20.07
C ASN A 163 2.94 4.78 -21.48
N GLU A 164 1.76 5.05 -22.04
CA GLU A 164 1.36 4.53 -23.35
C GLU A 164 1.88 5.37 -24.54
N LEU A 165 1.91 6.70 -24.39
CA LEU A 165 2.17 7.62 -25.51
C LEU A 165 3.51 8.36 -25.38
N GLY A 166 4.15 8.29 -24.22
CA GLY A 166 5.37 9.03 -23.91
C GLY A 166 5.12 10.49 -23.56
N THR A 167 6.00 11.03 -22.70
CA THR A 167 5.93 12.40 -22.17
C THR A 167 5.84 13.46 -23.28
N GLN A 168 6.64 13.31 -24.35
CA GLN A 168 6.66 14.29 -25.43
C GLN A 168 5.32 14.36 -26.17
N HIS A 169 4.63 13.25 -26.37
CA HIS A 169 3.34 13.25 -27.06
C HIS A 169 2.26 13.91 -26.20
N VAL A 170 2.13 13.46 -24.95
CA VAL A 170 1.13 13.97 -23.99
C VAL A 170 1.24 15.49 -23.85
N HIS A 171 2.45 16.02 -23.70
CA HIS A 171 2.67 17.45 -23.48
C HIS A 171 2.58 18.34 -24.73
N ARG A 172 2.24 17.76 -25.90
CA ARG A 172 1.75 18.56 -27.03
C ARG A 172 0.36 19.13 -26.75
N TYR A 173 -0.42 18.49 -25.88
CA TYR A 173 -1.82 18.83 -25.62
C TYR A 173 -2.06 19.48 -24.25
N VAL A 174 -1.17 19.25 -23.28
CA VAL A 174 -1.29 19.80 -21.93
C VAL A 174 0.06 20.31 -21.43
N GLY A 175 0.04 21.43 -20.70
CA GLY A 175 1.24 22.00 -20.09
C GLY A 175 1.78 21.18 -18.90
N LYS A 176 2.77 21.74 -18.23
CA LYS A 176 3.45 21.15 -17.06
C LYS A 176 3.39 22.04 -15.81
N GLU A 177 3.10 23.32 -16.00
CA GLU A 177 3.27 24.35 -14.98
C GLU A 177 1.98 24.64 -14.23
N PRO A 178 2.05 25.15 -12.99
CA PRO A 178 0.88 25.65 -12.28
C PRO A 178 0.26 26.86 -13.00
N SER A 179 -1.04 27.05 -12.85
CA SER A 179 -1.75 28.20 -13.43
C SER A 179 -1.64 29.48 -12.59
N GLY A 180 -1.33 29.36 -11.29
CA GLY A 180 -1.47 30.47 -10.33
C GLY A 180 -2.93 30.88 -10.04
N LEU A 181 -3.90 30.23 -10.69
CA LEU A 181 -5.33 30.49 -10.57
C LEU A 181 -6.02 29.40 -9.74
N ARG A 182 -7.24 29.68 -9.25
CA ARG A 182 -8.06 28.68 -8.56
C ARG A 182 -8.35 27.47 -9.47
N PHE A 183 -8.42 26.28 -8.88
CA PHE A 183 -8.55 25.01 -9.61
C PHE A 183 -9.80 24.85 -10.50
N ASN A 184 -10.85 25.64 -10.23
CA ASN A 184 -12.12 25.61 -10.98
C ASN A 184 -12.16 26.59 -12.16
N THR A 185 -11.11 27.38 -12.37
CA THR A 185 -11.05 28.30 -13.51
C THR A 185 -10.72 27.51 -14.77
N LEU A 186 -11.58 27.60 -15.78
CA LEU A 186 -11.28 27.15 -17.13
C LEU A 186 -10.34 28.18 -17.78
N SER A 187 -9.04 28.00 -17.58
CA SER A 187 -8.00 28.82 -18.21
C SER A 187 -7.05 27.97 -19.06
N LEU A 188 -6.60 28.56 -20.15
CA LEU A 188 -5.51 28.04 -20.97
C LEU A 188 -4.26 28.89 -20.74
N ASN A 189 -3.10 28.28 -20.97
CA ASN A 189 -1.83 29.01 -21.01
C ASN A 189 -1.68 29.77 -22.35
N GLU A 190 -0.56 30.49 -22.49
CA GLU A 190 -0.24 31.28 -23.69
C GLU A 190 -0.13 30.42 -24.97
N GLU A 191 0.08 29.10 -24.82
CA GLU A 191 0.12 28.13 -25.92
C GLU A 191 -1.26 27.52 -26.24
N ASN A 192 -2.34 28.06 -25.69
CA ASN A 192 -3.71 27.54 -25.80
C ASN A 192 -3.88 26.08 -25.31
N LYS A 193 -3.09 25.67 -24.32
CA LYS A 193 -3.19 24.36 -23.65
C LYS A 193 -3.67 24.54 -22.22
N PRO A 194 -4.36 23.54 -21.62
CA PRO A 194 -4.55 23.54 -20.18
C PRO A 194 -3.20 23.53 -19.47
N HIS A 195 -3.09 24.24 -18.35
CA HIS A 195 -1.81 24.47 -17.67
C HIS A 195 -1.08 23.19 -17.25
N ASN A 196 -1.81 22.21 -16.70
CA ASN A 196 -1.25 20.94 -16.27
C ASN A 196 -2.34 19.85 -16.16
N PRO A 197 -1.96 18.56 -16.05
CA PRO A 197 -2.91 17.45 -15.92
C PRO A 197 -3.74 17.43 -14.62
N MET A 198 -3.40 18.24 -13.62
CA MET A 198 -4.06 18.23 -12.29
C MET A 198 -5.30 19.14 -12.23
N VAL A 199 -5.44 20.09 -13.16
CA VAL A 199 -6.67 20.90 -13.28
C VAL A 199 -7.72 20.19 -14.13
N ASN A 200 -9.00 20.57 -13.97
CA ASN A 200 -10.11 19.89 -14.66
C ASN A 200 -9.94 19.90 -16.19
N ALA A 201 -9.57 21.03 -16.79
CA ALA A 201 -9.34 21.12 -18.24
C ALA A 201 -8.22 20.18 -18.72
N GLY A 202 -7.11 20.08 -17.96
CA GLY A 202 -6.02 19.17 -18.29
C GLY A 202 -6.43 17.71 -18.15
N ALA A 203 -7.18 17.35 -17.12
CA ALA A 203 -7.68 16.00 -16.93
C ALA A 203 -8.66 15.55 -18.04
N ILE A 204 -9.45 16.47 -18.60
CA ILE A 204 -10.31 16.21 -19.75
C ILE A 204 -9.44 15.90 -20.98
N VAL A 205 -8.43 16.74 -21.26
CA VAL A 205 -7.48 16.49 -22.36
C VAL A 205 -6.77 15.15 -22.18
N ILE A 206 -6.24 14.84 -21.00
CA ILE A 206 -5.61 13.54 -20.72
C ILE A 206 -6.58 12.39 -20.99
N THR A 207 -7.85 12.51 -20.59
CA THR A 207 -8.85 11.45 -20.82
C THR A 207 -9.09 11.22 -22.32
N SER A 208 -8.99 12.26 -23.17
CA SER A 208 -9.12 12.11 -24.62
C SER A 208 -7.94 11.38 -25.29
N LEU A 209 -6.82 11.23 -24.60
CA LEU A 209 -5.62 10.57 -25.12
C LEU A 209 -5.61 9.06 -24.81
N ILE A 210 -6.41 8.60 -23.86
CA ILE A 210 -6.42 7.21 -23.39
C ILE A 210 -7.55 6.46 -24.12
N LYS A 211 -7.27 5.24 -24.59
CA LYS A 211 -8.25 4.37 -25.26
C LYS A 211 -9.21 3.69 -24.29
#